data_AF-A0A9E2I6P9-F1
#
_entry.id   AF-A0A9E2I6P9-F1
#
_cell.length_a   1.000
_cell.length_b   1.000
_cell.length_c   1.000
_cell.angle_alpha   90.00
_cell.angle_beta   90.00
_cell.angle_gamma   90.00
#
_symmetry.space_group_name_H-M   'P 1'
#
loop_
_entity.id
_entity.type
_entity.pdbx_description
1 polymer ?
#
loop_
_entity_poly.entity_id
_entity_poly.type
_entity_poly.pdbx_seq_one_letter_code
_entity_poly.pdbx_strand_id
1 'polypeptide(L)' 'MNAATPIIQQGIDQGEFRPVDPDSVAIAIGAIFEGTIILWAYAPETIELNKHIKTSIDLIIEGLEVR' A
#
# COMPACT_ATOMS: atom_id res chain seq x y z
N MET A 1 12.47 1.62 4.82
CA MET A 1 11.11 2.16 4.94
C MET A 1 10.27 1.03 5.51
N ASN A 2 10.37 0.80 6.83
CA ASN A 2 9.99 -0.48 7.46
C ASN A 2 8.93 -0.31 8.56
N ALA A 3 8.24 0.85 8.60
CA ALA A 3 7.24 1.11 9.64
C ALA A 3 5.97 0.26 9.45
N ALA A 4 5.65 -0.13 8.21
CA ALA A 4 4.48 -0.95 7.89
C ALA A 4 4.73 -2.46 8.06
N THR A 5 5.96 -2.95 7.89
CA THR A 5 6.31 -4.37 8.05
C THR A 5 5.74 -4.99 9.34
N PRO A 6 5.96 -4.43 10.55
CA PRO A 6 5.44 -5.05 11.78
C PRO A 6 3.91 -5.07 11.84
N ILE A 7 3.24 -4.10 11.21
CA ILE A 7 1.76 -4.04 11.16
C ILE A 7 1.23 -5.14 10.23
N ILE A 8 1.87 -5.32 9.08
CA ILE A 8 1.51 -6.36 8.11
C ILE A 8 1.75 -7.74 8.73
N GLN A 9 2.90 -7.94 9.40
CA GLN A 9 3.19 -9.19 10.11
C GLN A 9 2.15 -9.47 11.20
N GLN A 10 1.76 -8.45 11.98
CA GLN A 10 0.72 -8.61 12.98
C GLN A 10 -0.62 -9.06 12.38
N GLY A 11 -1.04 -8.47 11.26
CA GLY A 11 -2.27 -8.90 10.57
C GLY A 11 -2.18 -10.34 10.04
N ILE A 12 -1.01 -10.77 9.59
CA ILE A 12 -0.76 -12.18 9.21
C ILE A 12 -0.87 -13.08 10.44
N ASP A 13 -0.23 -12.72 11.55
CA ASP A 13 -0.22 -13.52 12.79
C ASP A 13 -1.63 -13.67 13.40
N GLN A 14 -2.50 -12.67 13.18
CA GLN A 14 -3.89 -12.68 13.63
C GLN A 14 -4.85 -13.35 12.63
N GLY A 15 -4.37 -13.72 11.43
CA GLY A 15 -5.19 -14.30 10.37
C GLY A 15 -6.08 -13.28 9.64
N GLU A 16 -5.86 -11.99 9.83
CA GLU A 16 -6.53 -10.91 9.09
C GLU A 16 -6.01 -10.82 7.65
N PHE A 17 -4.71 -11.06 7.46
CA PHE A 17 -4.06 -11.07 6.15
C PHE A 17 -3.54 -12.47 5.79
N ARG A 18 -3.55 -12.78 4.50
CA ARG A 18 -2.96 -14.01 3.95
C ARG A 18 -1.43 -14.02 4.16
N PRO A 19 -0.80 -15.21 4.25
CA PRO A 19 0.65 -15.31 4.48
C PRO A 19 1.45 -14.84 3.25
N VAL A 20 1.99 -13.63 3.33
CA VAL A 20 2.85 -13.00 2.32
C VAL A 20 4.15 -12.53 2.96
N ASP A 21 5.11 -12.12 2.14
CA ASP A 21 6.30 -11.41 2.63
C ASP A 21 5.91 -9.98 3.07
N PRO A 22 5.96 -9.64 4.37
CA PRO A 22 5.55 -8.35 4.88
C PRO A 22 6.47 -7.21 4.40
N ASP A 23 7.74 -7.47 4.12
CA ASP A 23 8.66 -6.45 3.63
C ASP A 23 8.34 -6.08 2.18
N SER A 24 8.03 -7.07 1.33
CA SER A 24 7.56 -6.82 -0.03
C SER A 24 6.30 -5.96 -0.07
N VAL A 25 5.35 -6.20 0.83
CA VAL A 25 4.12 -5.39 0.94
C VAL A 25 4.43 -3.98 1.43
N ALA A 26 5.28 -3.82 2.45
CA ALA A 26 5.68 -2.50 2.95
C ALA A 26 6.38 -1.66 1.87
N ILE A 27 7.23 -2.29 1.05
CA ILE A 27 7.87 -1.66 -0.10
C ILE A 27 6.83 -1.26 -1.15
N ALA A 28 5.87 -2.13 -1.47
CA ALA A 28 4.81 -1.84 -2.44
C ALA A 28 3.97 -0.62 -2.03
N ILE A 29 3.59 -0.54 -0.75
CA ILE A 29 2.89 0.62 -0.18
C ILE A 29 3.73 1.88 -0.41
N GLY A 30 5.00 1.88 -0.01
CA GLY A 30 5.88 3.04 -0.18
C GLY A 30 6.06 3.46 -1.64
N ALA A 31 6.24 2.50 -2.54
CA ALA A 31 6.38 2.73 -3.97
C ALA A 31 5.12 3.39 -4.57
N ILE A 32 3.92 3.01 -4.11
CA ILE A 32 2.67 3.65 -4.53
C ILE A 32 2.60 5.10 -4.06
N PHE A 33 2.93 5.37 -2.79
CA PHE A 33 2.96 6.72 -2.25
C PHE A 33 3.92 7.61 -3.04
N GLU A 34 5.18 7.18 -3.16
CA GLU A 34 6.23 7.94 -3.86
C GLU A 34 5.92 8.10 -5.35
N GLY A 35 5.51 7.01 -6.01
CA GLY A 35 5.13 7.02 -7.42
C GLY A 35 3.96 7.96 -7.70
N THR A 36 2.96 8.00 -6.83
CA THR A 36 1.80 8.91 -7.00
C THR A 36 2.20 10.37 -6.83
N ILE A 37 3.11 10.68 -5.90
CA ILE A 37 3.66 12.04 -5.74
C ILE A 37 4.43 12.47 -6.98
N ILE A 38 5.27 11.58 -7.53
CA ILE A 38 6.01 11.86 -8.77
C ILE A 38 5.03 12.11 -9.92
N LEU A 39 4.03 11.25 -10.11
CA LEU A 39 3.02 11.42 -11.16
C LEU A 39 2.26 12.75 -11.00
N TRP A 40 1.93 13.13 -9.76
CA TRP A 40 1.29 14.43 -9.48
C TRP A 40 2.19 15.61 -9.83
N ALA A 41 3.50 15.53 -9.57
CA ALA A 41 4.43 16.59 -9.94
C ALA A 41 4.50 16.81 -11.47
N TYR A 42 4.29 15.76 -12.27
CA TYR A 42 4.26 15.82 -13.73
C TYR A 42 2.90 16.22 -14.31
N ALA A 43 1.79 15.80 -13.70
CA ALA A 43 0.44 16.02 -14.20
C ALA A 43 -0.55 16.38 -13.08
N PRO A 44 -0.38 17.55 -12.43
CA PRO A 44 -1.14 17.94 -11.24
C PRO A 44 -2.64 18.13 -11.52
N GLU A 45 -3.03 18.41 -12.76
CA GLU A 45 -4.43 18.50 -13.21
C GLU A 45 -5.11 17.14 -13.41
N THR A 46 -4.32 16.07 -13.55
CA THR A 46 -4.81 14.70 -13.78
C THR A 46 -4.78 13.88 -12.50
N ILE A 47 -3.78 14.07 -11.65
CA ILE A 47 -3.56 13.25 -10.46
C ILE A 47 -4.17 13.94 -9.23
N GLU A 48 -5.20 13.32 -8.67
CA GLU A 48 -5.76 13.72 -7.39
C GLU A 48 -5.12 12.87 -6.27
N LEU A 49 -4.08 13.41 -5.61
CA LEU A 49 -3.23 12.69 -4.66
C LEU A 49 -4.02 11.84 -3.65
N ASN A 50 -4.94 12.46 -2.91
CA ASN A 50 -5.71 11.77 -1.87
C ASN A 50 -6.54 10.61 -2.42
N LYS A 51 -7.20 10.84 -3.57
CA LYS A 51 -8.04 9.83 -4.20
C LYS A 51 -7.20 8.65 -4.71
N HIS A 52 -6.13 8.93 -5.45
CA HIS A 52 -5.33 7.88 -6.07
C HIS A 52 -4.50 7.08 -5.07
N ILE A 53 -3.97 7.71 -4.02
CA ILE A 53 -3.34 7.00 -2.90
C ILE A 53 -4.38 6.11 -2.21
N LYS A 54 -5.55 6.65 -1.85
CA LYS A 54 -6.60 5.86 -1.16
C LYS A 54 -7.00 4.64 -1.98
N THR A 55 -7.35 4.83 -3.25
CA THR A 55 -7.74 3.71 -4.13
C THR A 55 -6.65 2.66 -4.23
N SER A 56 -5.37 3.08 -4.31
CA SER A 56 -4.26 2.14 -4.39
C SER A 56 -4.06 1.33 -3.11
N ILE A 57 -4.27 1.95 -1.94
CA ILE A 57 -4.23 1.25 -0.66
C ILE A 57 -5.41 0.31 -0.52
N ASP A 58 -6.62 0.72 -0.88
CA ASP A 58 -7.81 -0.15 -0.88
C ASP A 58 -7.54 -1.42 -1.70
N LEU A 59 -6.95 -1.28 -2.90
CA LEU A 59 -6.57 -2.41 -3.76
C LEU A 59 -5.52 -3.33 -3.13
N ILE A 60 -4.54 -2.78 -2.41
CA ILE A 60 -3.56 -3.58 -1.67
C ILE A 60 -4.26 -4.38 -0.57
N ILE A 61 -5.12 -3.73 0.23
CA ILE A 61 -5.81 -4.37 1.35
C ILE A 61 -6.73 -5.49 0.85
N GLU A 62 -7.53 -5.24 -0.18
CA GLU A 62 -8.36 -6.26 -0.84
C GLU A 62 -7.52 -7.45 -1.35
N GLY A 63 -6.29 -7.19 -1.78
CA GLY A 63 -5.33 -8.19 -2.22
C GLY A 63 -4.63 -8.95 -1.08
N LEU A 64 -4.75 -8.51 0.17
CA LEU A 64 -4.18 -9.15 1.36
C LEU A 64 -5.20 -9.91 2.19
N GLU A 65 -6.48 -9.53 2.15
CA GLU A 65 -7.55 -10.17 2.92
C GLU A 65 -7.66 -11.67 2.63
N VAL A 66 -7.90 -12.45 3.68
CA VAL A 66 -8.24 -13.87 3.58
C VAL A 66 -9.72 -13.97 3.19
N ARG A 67 -10.01 -14.51 2.00
CA ARG A 67 -11.38 -14.79 1.56
C ARG A 67 -11.92 -16.09 2.14
#